data_AF-A0AAF0QNW7-F1
#
_entry.id   AF-A0AAF0QNW7-F1
#
_cell.length_a   1.000
_cell.length_b   1.000
_cell.length_c   1.000
_cell.angle_alpha   90.00
_cell.angle_beta   90.00
_cell.angle_gamma   90.00
#
_symmetry.space_group_name_H-M   'P 1'
#
loop_
_entity.id
_entity.type
_entity.pdbx_description
1 polymer ?
#
loop_
_entity_poly.entity_id
_entity_poly.type
_entity_poly.pdbx_seq_one_letter_code
_entity_poly.pdbx_strand_id
1 'polypeptide(L)'
;LETDSLVLLKILTRVWEVPWNIIGITEDIWGLAEMVQVQIQHIYREGNRLANCIANLAFDNQSRLVYNSFSELPSQAKRILNLDKNQYPNLRIKTKQIGKAAEEYGRTAVAITP
;
A
#
# COMPACT_ATOMS: atom_id res chain seq x y z
N LEU A 1 10.68 -11.62 2.93
CA LEU A 1 9.74 -10.65 3.52
C LEU A 1 9.59 -9.49 2.54
N GLU A 2 8.36 -9.14 2.20
CA GLU A 2 8.07 -8.07 1.26
C GLU A 2 7.40 -6.91 1.98
N THR A 3 7.77 -5.67 1.64
CA THR A 3 7.16 -4.47 2.20
C THR A 3 7.06 -3.37 1.14
N ASP A 4 5.97 -2.60 1.15
CA ASP A 4 5.85 -1.39 0.33
C ASP A 4 6.37 -0.13 1.04
N SER A 5 6.77 -0.24 2.31
CA SER A 5 7.38 0.85 3.08
C SER A 5 8.88 0.91 2.84
N LEU A 6 9.31 1.87 2.03
CA LEU A 6 10.72 2.12 1.78
C LEU A 6 11.46 2.51 3.06
N VAL A 7 10.81 3.28 3.94
CA VAL A 7 11.38 3.70 5.23
C VAL A 7 11.68 2.47 6.07
N LEU A 8 10.71 1.56 6.20
CA LEU A 8 10.90 0.34 6.98
C LEU A 8 11.99 -0.54 6.39
N LEU A 9 12.05 -0.69 5.06
CA LEU A 9 13.15 -1.41 4.40
C LEU A 9 14.51 -0.81 4.78
N LYS A 10 14.68 0.51 4.71
CA LYS A 10 15.96 1.17 5.01
C LYS A 10 16.38 1.02 6.47
N ILE A 11 15.42 1.06 7.39
CA ILE A 11 15.65 0.79 8.81
C ILE A 11 16.06 -0.67 9.00
N LEU A 12 15.29 -1.63 8.47
CA LEU A 12 15.56 -3.06 8.65
C LEU A 12 16.85 -3.54 7.98
N THR A 13 17.27 -2.88 6.90
CA THR A 13 18.56 -3.14 6.23
C THR A 13 19.73 -2.39 6.88
N ARG A 14 19.50 -1.74 8.03
CA ARG A 14 20.50 -0.95 8.78
C ARG A 14 21.15 0.18 7.97
N VAL A 15 20.45 0.67 6.95
CA VAL A 15 20.89 1.82 6.13
C VAL A 15 20.55 3.13 6.83
N TRP A 16 19.42 3.18 7.53
CA TRP A 16 18.97 4.36 8.29
C TRP A 16 18.92 4.05 9.79
N GLU A 17 19.13 5.10 10.60
CA GLU A 17 19.00 5.01 12.05
C GLU A 17 17.54 4.73 12.46
N VAL A 18 17.39 3.96 13.53
CA VAL A 18 16.09 3.58 14.07
C VAL A 18 15.59 4.70 14.99
N PRO A 19 14.40 5.27 14.74
CA PRO A 19 13.76 6.15 15.71
C PRO A 19 13.53 5.43 17.04
N TRP A 20 13.84 6.09 18.15
CA TRP A 20 13.72 5.56 19.52
C TRP A 20 12.33 5.00 19.85
N ASN A 21 11.27 5.56 19.25
CA ASN A 21 9.90 5.12 19.50
C ASN A 21 9.55 3.76 18.87
N ILE A 22 10.37 3.22 17.97
CA ILE A 22 10.13 1.92 17.31
C ILE A 22 11.30 0.93 17.47
N ILE A 23 12.27 1.25 18.32
CA ILE A 23 13.50 0.45 18.46
C ILE A 23 13.20 -0.98 18.90
N GLY A 24 12.36 -1.16 19.93
CA GLY A 24 12.01 -2.50 20.41
C GLY A 24 11.33 -3.37 19.35
N ILE A 25 10.37 -2.80 18.59
CA ILE A 25 9.70 -3.51 17.50
C ILE A 25 10.71 -3.88 16.40
N THR A 26 11.66 -3.00 16.12
CA THR A 26 12.69 -3.23 15.10
C THR A 26 13.65 -4.35 15.52
N GLU A 27 14.06 -4.38 16.78
CA GLU A 27 14.92 -5.43 17.35
C GLU A 27 14.24 -6.80 17.31
N ASP A 28 12.95 -6.86 17.67
CA ASP A 28 12.16 -8.10 17.56
C ASP A 28 12.10 -8.61 16.11
N ILE A 29 11.87 -7.71 15.14
CA ILE A 29 11.86 -8.07 13.72
C ILE A 29 13.23 -8.59 13.29
N TRP A 30 14.34 -7.98 13.72
CA TRP A 30 15.68 -8.48 13.41
C TRP A 30 15.93 -9.85 14.00
N GLY A 31 15.58 -10.09 15.26
CA GLY A 31 15.73 -11.41 15.89
C GLY A 31 14.95 -12.49 15.13
N LEU A 32 13.71 -12.21 14.75
CA LEU A 32 12.89 -13.13 13.94
C LEU A 32 13.46 -13.32 12.52
N ALA A 33 13.93 -12.25 11.89
CA ALA A 33 14.49 -12.31 10.54
C ALA A 33 15.81 -13.09 10.49
N GLU A 34 16.66 -12.94 11.51
CA GLU A 34 17.91 -13.69 11.66
C GLU A 34 17.64 -15.18 11.94
N MET A 35 16.66 -15.48 12.80
CA MET A 35 16.25 -16.85 13.10
C MET A 35 15.75 -17.62 11.87
N VAL A 36 15.05 -16.93 10.96
CA VAL A 36 14.42 -17.54 9.77
C VAL A 36 15.22 -17.28 8.48
N GLN A 37 16.35 -16.57 8.56
CA GLN A 37 17.21 -16.19 7.42
C GLN A 37 16.43 -15.52 6.27
N VAL A 38 15.61 -14.53 6.61
CA VAL A 38 14.68 -13.91 5.64
C VAL A 38 15.35 -12.77 4.89
N GLN A 39 15.30 -12.81 3.56
CA GLN A 39 15.63 -11.65 2.73
C GLN A 39 14.47 -10.66 2.70
N ILE A 40 14.76 -9.38 2.97
CA ILE A 40 13.75 -8.31 3.00
C ILE A 40 13.87 -7.51 1.70
N GLN A 41 12.77 -7.39 0.96
CA GLN A 41 12.71 -6.68 -0.32
C GLN A 41 11.57 -5.66 -0.36
N HIS A 42 11.75 -4.61 -1.16
CA HIS A 42 10.70 -3.64 -1.42
C HIS A 42 9.80 -4.12 -2.55
N ILE A 43 8.49 -3.95 -2.38
CA ILE A 43 7.49 -4.22 -3.42
C ILE A 43 6.65 -2.99 -3.72
N TYR A 44 6.12 -2.92 -4.94
CA TYR A 44 5.19 -1.88 -5.31
C TYR A 44 3.90 -2.00 -4.49
N ARG A 45 3.26 -0.85 -4.24
CA ARG A 45 2.01 -0.77 -3.48
C ARG A 45 0.89 -1.62 -4.08
N GLU A 46 0.92 -1.88 -5.39
CA GLU A 46 -0.06 -2.76 -6.03
C GLU A 46 0.12 -4.24 -5.63
N GLY A 47 1.35 -4.69 -5.39
CA GLY A 47 1.64 -6.02 -4.85
C GLY A 47 1.27 -6.15 -3.37
N ASN A 48 1.41 -5.08 -2.59
CA ASN A 48 1.09 -5.10 -1.15
C ASN A 48 -0.40 -4.80 -0.84
N ARG A 49 -1.31 -4.91 -1.81
CA ARG A 49 -2.71 -4.51 -1.63
C ARG A 49 -3.45 -5.33 -0.59
N LEU A 50 -3.19 -6.63 -0.51
CA LEU A 50 -3.86 -7.49 0.45
C LEU A 50 -3.46 -7.15 1.88
N ALA A 51 -2.17 -7.02 2.16
CA ALA A 51 -1.67 -6.63 3.48
C ALA A 51 -2.20 -5.26 3.90
N ASN A 52 -2.18 -4.27 3.00
CA ASN A 52 -2.74 -2.94 3.25
C ASN A 52 -4.26 -3.01 3.51
N CYS A 53 -5.01 -3.84 2.77
CA CYS A 53 -6.43 -4.04 3.01
C CYS A 53 -6.68 -4.62 4.40
N ILE A 54 -5.92 -5.64 4.81
CA ILE A 54 -6.05 -6.27 6.13
C ILE A 54 -5.66 -5.29 7.24
N ALA A 55 -4.59 -4.52 7.06
CA ALA A 55 -4.16 -3.51 8.02
C ALA A 55 -5.23 -2.41 8.22
N ASN A 56 -5.84 -1.93 7.13
CA ASN A 56 -6.94 -0.96 7.24
C ASN A 56 -8.17 -1.57 7.92
N LEU A 57 -8.53 -2.81 7.59
CA LEU A 57 -9.61 -3.52 8.28
C LEU A 57 -9.33 -3.64 9.77
N ALA A 58 -8.10 -4.00 10.17
CA ALA A 58 -7.72 -4.07 11.56
C ALA A 58 -7.70 -2.70 12.25
N PHE A 59 -7.35 -1.62 11.53
CA PHE A 59 -7.37 -0.26 12.05
C PHE A 59 -8.81 0.26 12.26
N ASP A 60 -9.70 -0.03 11.33
CA ASP A 60 -11.10 0.40 11.37
C ASP A 60 -11.93 -0.38 12.43
N ASN A 61 -11.44 -1.54 12.88
CA ASN A 61 -12.10 -2.36 13.88
C ASN A 61 -11.35 -2.29 15.22
N GLN A 62 -12.06 -1.97 16.30
CA GLN A 62 -11.46 -1.87 17.64
C GLN A 62 -11.19 -3.24 18.30
N SER A 63 -11.65 -4.33 17.67
CA SER A 63 -11.59 -5.69 18.19
C SER A 63 -10.72 -6.59 17.33
N ARG A 64 -10.19 -7.66 17.95
CA ARG A 64 -9.38 -8.66 17.25
C ARG A 64 -10.25 -9.39 16.22
N LEU A 65 -9.90 -9.23 14.94
CA LEU A 65 -10.52 -9.95 13.83
C LEU A 65 -9.74 -11.24 13.56
N VAL A 66 -10.45 -12.36 13.54
CA VAL A 66 -9.91 -13.67 13.14
C VAL A 66 -10.85 -14.25 12.10
N TYR A 67 -10.31 -14.60 10.93
CA TYR A 67 -11.04 -15.22 9.85
C TYR A 67 -10.44 -16.62 9.64
N ASN A 68 -11.25 -17.66 9.82
CA ASN A 68 -10.82 -19.06 9.67
C ASN A 68 -11.13 -19.63 8.29
N SER A 69 -12.00 -18.95 7.53
CA SER A 69 -12.38 -19.37 6.18
C SER A 69 -12.39 -18.20 5.21
N PHE A 70 -12.17 -18.52 3.92
CA PHE A 70 -12.27 -17.52 2.84
C PHE A 70 -13.64 -16.85 2.81
N SER A 71 -14.71 -17.57 3.16
CA SER A 71 -16.08 -17.08 3.17
C SER A 71 -16.33 -15.99 4.22
N GLU A 72 -15.54 -15.95 5.29
CA GLU A 72 -15.65 -14.93 6.34
C GLU A 72 -14.95 -13.61 5.97
N LEU A 73 -14.06 -13.63 4.97
CA LEU A 73 -13.32 -12.43 4.57
C LEU A 73 -14.24 -11.35 3.99
N PRO A 74 -13.94 -10.06 4.22
CA PRO A 74 -14.62 -8.96 3.55
C PRO A 74 -14.51 -9.06 2.02
N SER A 75 -15.53 -8.57 1.33
CA SER A 75 -15.63 -8.62 -0.14
C SER A 75 -14.41 -8.02 -0.84
N GLN A 76 -13.84 -6.94 -0.29
CA GLN A 76 -12.63 -6.31 -0.80
C GLN A 76 -11.41 -7.23 -0.74
N ALA A 77 -11.17 -7.89 0.39
CA ALA A 77 -10.06 -8.83 0.56
C ALA A 77 -10.22 -10.05 -0.35
N LYS A 78 -11.43 -10.62 -0.43
CA LYS A 78 -11.76 -11.71 -1.36
C LYS A 78 -11.47 -11.35 -2.81
N ARG A 79 -11.85 -10.14 -3.23
CA ARG A 79 -11.59 -9.64 -4.58
C ARG A 79 -10.09 -9.59 -4.87
N ILE A 80 -9.29 -9.05 -3.95
CA ILE A 80 -7.84 -8.97 -4.11
C ILE A 80 -7.22 -10.37 -4.22
N LEU A 81 -7.62 -11.29 -3.33
CA LEU A 81 -7.17 -12.69 -3.38
C LEU A 81 -7.54 -13.40 -4.68
N ASN A 82 -8.75 -13.18 -5.20
CA ASN A 82 -9.16 -13.77 -6.48
C ASN A 82 -8.39 -13.18 -7.67
N LEU A 83 -8.08 -11.89 -7.65
CA LEU A 83 -7.24 -11.26 -8.68
C LEU A 83 -5.83 -11.85 -8.65
N ASP A 84 -5.27 -12.03 -7.46
CA ASP A 84 -3.94 -12.60 -7.24
C ASP A 84 -3.88 -14.08 -7.66
N LYS A 85 -4.88 -14.88 -7.25
CA LYS A 85 -5.02 -16.29 -7.64
C LYS A 85 -5.09 -16.47 -9.16
N ASN A 86 -5.74 -15.53 -9.87
CA ASN A 86 -5.83 -15.53 -11.33
C ASN A 86 -4.63 -14.84 -12.01
N GLN A 87 -3.63 -14.40 -11.24
CA GLN A 87 -2.43 -13.69 -11.71
C GLN A 87 -2.73 -12.44 -12.54
N TYR A 88 -3.85 -11.76 -12.24
CA TYR A 88 -4.19 -10.52 -12.94
C TYR A 88 -3.37 -9.35 -12.40
N PRO A 89 -2.73 -8.56 -13.27
CA PRO A 89 -1.95 -7.40 -12.84
C PRO A 89 -2.88 -6.35 -12.24
N ASN A 90 -2.54 -5.88 -11.02
CA ASN A 90 -3.22 -4.76 -10.39
C ASN A 90 -2.64 -3.45 -10.94
N LEU A 91 -3.29 -2.85 -11.94
CA LEU A 91 -2.84 -1.59 -12.55
C LEU A 91 -3.55 -0.38 -11.94
N ARG A 92 -2.79 0.65 -11.56
CA ARG A 92 -3.34 1.96 -11.19
C ARG A 92 -3.32 2.90 -12.40
N ILE A 93 -4.48 3.12 -13.00
CA ILE A 93 -4.63 4.07 -14.11
C ILE A 93 -5.00 5.44 -13.53
N LYS A 94 -4.22 6.47 -13.84
CA LYS A 94 -4.57 7.88 -13.59
C LYS A 94 -4.92 8.53 -14.92
N THR A 95 -6.18 8.84 -15.14
CA THR A 95 -6.62 9.61 -16.32
C THR A 95 -6.41 11.10 -16.06
N LYS A 96 -5.69 11.78 -16.96
CA LYS A 96 -5.69 13.25 -16.99
C LYS A 96 -7.06 13.70 -17.51
N GLN A 97 -7.78 14.53 -16.76
CA GLN A 97 -8.96 15.21 -17.29
C GLN A 97 -8.49 16.30 -18.27
N ILE A 98 -8.67 16.06 -19.57
CA ILE A 98 -8.28 17.01 -20.64
C ILE A 98 -9.35 18.13 -20.81
N GLY A 99 -10.50 18.04 -20.14
CA GLY A 99 -11.65 18.92 -20.39
C GLY A 99 -11.69 20.28 -19.68
N LYS A 100 -10.93 20.53 -18.61
CA LYS A 100 -11.06 21.79 -17.84
C LYS A 100 -10.15 22.92 -18.29
N ALA A 101 -9.09 22.64 -19.06
CA ALA A 101 -8.21 23.68 -19.58
C ALA A 101 -8.82 24.41 -20.79
N ALA A 102 -9.72 23.79 -21.55
CA ALA A 102 -10.30 24.40 -22.75
C ALA A 102 -11.35 25.49 -22.43
N GLU A 103 -12.07 25.39 -21.30
CA GLU A 103 -13.07 26.40 -20.89
C GLU A 103 -12.44 27.70 -20.37
N GLU A 104 -11.25 27.63 -19.76
CA GLU A 104 -10.54 28.82 -19.25
C GLU A 104 -9.94 29.67 -20.38
N TYR A 105 -9.46 29.03 -21.46
CA TYR A 105 -8.99 29.73 -22.67
C TYR A 105 -10.15 30.28 -23.53
N GLY A 106 -11.30 29.59 -23.56
CA GLY A 106 -12.49 30.08 -24.26
C GLY A 106 -13.12 31.33 -23.63
N ARG A 107 -13.07 31.46 -22.30
CA ARG A 107 -13.59 32.64 -21.59
C ARG A 107 -12.67 33.85 -21.66
N THR A 108 -11.36 33.64 -21.72
CA THR A 108 -10.38 34.74 -21.84
C THR A 108 -10.33 35.31 -23.25
N ALA A 109 -10.57 34.52 -24.31
CA ALA A 109 -10.59 35.02 -25.69
C ALA A 109 -11.79 35.94 -25.99
N VAL A 110 -12.94 35.77 -25.33
CA VAL A 110 -14.14 36.60 -25.54
C VAL A 110 -14.05 37.95 -24.81
N ALA A 111 -13.19 38.07 -23.78
CA ALA A 111 -13.03 39.31 -23.01
C ALA A 111 -12.07 40.34 -23.66
N ILE A 112 -11.44 39.98 -24.78
CA ILE A 112 -10.41 40.79 -25.46
C ILE A 112 -10.85 41.03 -26.90
N THR A 113 -12.00 41.66 -27.11
CA THR A 113 -12.34 42.28 -28.41
C THR A 113 -12.79 43.71 -28.14
N PRO A 114 -12.14 44.73 -28.75
CA PRO A 114 -12.40 46.14 -28.48
C PRO A 114 -13.72 46.64 -29.06
#